data_AF-A0A7J3SAJ4-F1
#
_entry.id   AF-A0A7J3SAJ4-F1
#
_cell.length_a   1.000
_cell.length_b   1.000
_cell.length_c   1.000
_cell.angle_alpha   90.00
_cell.angle_beta   90.00
_cell.angle_gamma   90.00
#
_symmetry.space_group_name_H-M   'P 1'
#
loop_
_entity.id
_entity.type
_entity.pdbx_description
1 polymer ?
#
loop_
_entity_poly.entity_id
_entity_poly.type
_entity_poly.pdbx_seq_one_letter_code
_entity_poly.pdbx_strand_id
1 'polypeptide(L)'
;YPGTLNLKLKGFHDIEVKKVLKLVTGIPIVGFDDGVRSYGGAKCFKAKIDGIDCAVVLVERTHYGDDVVEVLAPVKIRDALKLVDGSEVEVEVYVGNQ
;
A
#
# COMPACT_ATOMS: atom_id res chain seq x y z
N TYR A 1 -11.32 3.66 -6.02
CA TYR A 1 -12.00 2.35 -6.11
C TYR A 1 -12.11 1.74 -4.71
N PRO A 2 -13.25 1.17 -4.30
CA PRO A 2 -13.42 0.59 -2.96
C PRO A 2 -12.78 -0.81 -2.88
N GLY A 3 -11.47 -0.83 -2.65
CA GLY A 3 -10.68 -2.04 -2.45
C GLY A 3 -9.19 -1.77 -2.55
N THR A 4 -8.38 -2.75 -2.14
CA THR A 4 -6.92 -2.71 -2.22
C THR A 4 -6.41 -3.71 -3.25
N LEU A 5 -5.30 -3.36 -3.92
CA LEU A 5 -4.48 -4.33 -4.63
C LEU A 5 -3.40 -4.82 -3.66
N ASN A 6 -3.48 -6.10 -3.28
CA ASN A 6 -2.50 -6.72 -2.40
C ASN A 6 -1.32 -7.24 -3.24
N LEU A 7 -0.12 -6.81 -2.90
CA LEU A 7 1.10 -7.20 -3.58
C LEU A 7 2.00 -7.97 -2.63
N LYS A 8 2.39 -9.17 -3.06
CA LYS A 8 3.43 -9.95 -2.38
C LYS A 8 4.79 -9.45 -2.86
N LEU A 9 5.64 -9.06 -1.93
CA LEU A 9 7.00 -8.60 -2.16
C LEU A 9 7.84 -9.79 -2.63
N LYS A 10 8.54 -9.63 -3.75
CA LYS A 10 9.15 -10.75 -4.49
C LYS A 10 10.51 -11.13 -3.90
N GLY A 11 11.27 -10.16 -3.40
CA GLY A 11 12.63 -10.39 -2.92
C GLY A 11 12.98 -9.69 -1.61
N PHE A 12 14.16 -10.01 -1.09
CA PHE A 12 14.74 -9.40 0.11
C PHE A 12 14.80 -7.87 -0.01
N HIS A 13 15.16 -7.34 -1.18
CA HIS A 13 15.24 -5.91 -1.42
C HIS A 13 13.90 -5.19 -1.18
N ASP A 14 12.81 -5.73 -1.73
CA ASP A 14 11.47 -5.16 -1.58
C ASP A 14 10.99 -5.16 -0.11
N ILE A 15 11.35 -6.23 0.62
CA ILE A 15 11.08 -6.34 2.06
C ILE A 15 11.84 -5.26 2.83
N GLU A 16 13.10 -5.01 2.49
CA GLU A 16 13.89 -3.92 3.09
C GLU A 16 13.29 -2.54 2.76
N VAL A 17 12.81 -2.31 1.53
CA VAL A 17 12.09 -1.08 1.18
C VAL A 17 10.86 -0.89 2.08
N LYS A 18 10.03 -1.92 2.29
CA LYS A 18 8.89 -1.82 3.22
C LYS A 18 9.35 -1.51 4.66
N LYS A 19 10.45 -2.08 5.13
CA LYS A 19 11.02 -1.75 6.46
C LYS A 19 11.42 -0.28 6.53
N VAL A 20 12.06 0.25 5.49
CA VAL A 20 12.38 1.69 5.41
C VAL A 20 11.10 2.54 5.44
N LEU A 21 10.06 2.16 4.68
CA LEU A 21 8.75 2.85 4.70
C LEU A 21 8.10 2.86 6.10
N LYS A 22 8.30 1.82 6.91
CA LYS A 22 7.83 1.84 8.32
C LYS A 22 8.55 2.91 9.15
N LEU A 23 9.82 3.18 8.89
CA LEU A 23 10.66 4.10 9.66
C LEU A 23 10.53 5.56 9.23
N VAL A 24 10.36 5.83 7.94
CA VAL A 24 10.27 7.20 7.42
C VAL A 24 8.89 7.83 7.67
N THR A 25 8.84 9.16 7.63
CA THR A 25 7.58 9.90 7.70
C THR A 25 6.75 9.66 6.44
N GLY A 26 5.52 9.22 6.62
CA GLY A 26 4.50 9.12 5.57
C GLY A 26 3.32 10.03 5.90
N ILE A 27 2.28 9.96 5.09
CA ILE A 27 1.02 10.66 5.33
C ILE A 27 0.24 9.84 6.38
N PRO A 28 -0.03 10.37 7.57
CA PRO A 28 -0.77 9.63 8.59
C PRO A 28 -2.26 9.56 8.24
N ILE A 29 -2.84 8.39 8.43
CA ILE A 29 -4.28 8.16 8.45
C ILE A 29 -4.64 7.84 9.90
N VAL A 30 -5.35 8.77 10.53
CA VAL A 30 -5.77 8.65 11.93
C VAL A 30 -6.87 7.60 12.03
N GLY A 31 -6.70 6.63 12.92
CA GLY A 31 -7.74 5.67 13.24
C GLY A 31 -8.96 6.34 13.88
N PHE A 32 -10.11 5.69 13.82
CA PHE A 32 -11.35 6.22 14.38
C PHE A 32 -12.23 5.10 14.93
N ASP A 33 -13.26 5.47 15.69
CA ASP A 33 -14.24 4.56 16.24
C ASP A 33 -15.64 5.09 15.90
N ASP A 34 -16.56 4.20 15.52
CA ASP A 34 -17.94 4.54 15.15
C ASP A 34 -18.99 4.14 16.20
N GLY A 35 -18.55 3.69 17.39
CA GLY A 35 -19.39 3.19 18.47
C GLY A 35 -19.76 1.71 18.35
N VAL A 36 -19.49 1.08 17.20
CA VAL A 36 -19.70 -0.37 16.98
C VAL A 36 -18.36 -1.09 16.87
N ARG A 37 -17.37 -0.46 16.22
CA ARG A 37 -16.01 -0.99 16.09
C ARG A 37 -14.98 0.13 15.97
N SER A 38 -13.76 -0.21 16.35
CA SER A 38 -12.59 0.64 16.11
C SER A 38 -11.90 0.25 14.80
N TYR A 39 -11.41 1.27 14.09
CA TYR A 39 -10.62 1.19 12.88
C TYR A 39 -9.21 1.71 13.20
N GLY A 40 -8.21 0.85 13.03
CA GLY A 40 -6.82 1.21 13.26
C GLY A 40 -6.35 2.31 12.31
N GLY A 41 -5.29 3.02 12.70
CA GLY A 41 -4.64 3.97 11.83
C GLY A 41 -3.87 3.28 10.70
N ALA A 42 -3.33 4.10 9.82
CA ALA A 42 -2.40 3.66 8.80
C ALA A 42 -1.39 4.77 8.46
N LYS A 43 -0.33 4.39 7.77
CA LYS A 43 0.62 5.31 7.14
C LYS A 43 0.57 5.08 5.64
N CYS A 44 0.40 6.12 4.84
CA CYS A 44 0.40 5.99 3.38
C CYS A 44 1.48 6.82 2.70
N PHE A 45 1.85 6.38 1.51
CA PHE A 45 2.86 6.98 0.65
C PHE A 45 2.31 7.12 -0.75
N LYS A 46 2.55 8.27 -1.39
CA LYS A 46 2.24 8.44 -2.81
C LYS A 46 3.05 7.42 -3.61
N ALA A 47 2.43 6.82 -4.60
CA ALA A 47 3.05 5.82 -5.43
C ALA A 47 2.53 5.88 -6.87
N LYS A 48 3.20 5.15 -7.76
CA LYS A 48 2.81 4.99 -9.16
C LYS A 48 3.01 3.54 -9.60
N ILE A 49 2.06 3.03 -10.39
CA ILE A 49 2.16 1.72 -11.05
C ILE A 49 1.76 1.93 -12.51
N ASP A 50 2.70 1.73 -13.44
CA ASP A 50 2.48 1.86 -14.89
C ASP A 50 1.71 3.16 -15.26
N GLY A 51 2.19 4.29 -14.75
CA GLY A 51 1.58 5.61 -14.96
C GLY A 51 0.39 5.95 -14.06
N ILE A 52 -0.26 4.96 -13.44
CA ILE A 52 -1.44 5.16 -12.57
C ILE A 52 -1.02 5.72 -11.22
N ASP A 53 -1.54 6.89 -10.85
CA ASP A 53 -1.37 7.45 -9.51
C ASP A 53 -2.09 6.59 -8.47
N CYS A 54 -1.35 6.19 -7.44
CA CYS A 54 -1.84 5.32 -6.37
C CYS A 54 -1.17 5.67 -5.04
N ALA A 55 -1.45 4.89 -4.00
CA ALA A 55 -0.79 5.00 -2.71
C ALA A 55 -0.51 3.63 -2.12
N VAL A 56 0.70 3.43 -1.60
CA VAL A 56 1.01 2.29 -0.72
C VAL A 56 0.52 2.60 0.68
N VAL A 57 -0.20 1.67 1.30
CA VAL A 57 -0.74 1.80 2.64
C VAL A 57 -0.14 0.74 3.57
N LEU A 58 0.37 1.21 4.71
CA LEU A 58 0.85 0.40 5.82
C LEU A 58 -0.15 0.54 6.97
N VAL A 59 -1.06 -0.42 7.11
CA VAL A 59 -2.01 -0.47 8.23
C VAL A 59 -1.30 -0.86 9.53
N GLU A 60 -1.72 -0.27 10.65
CA GLU A 60 -1.15 -0.59 11.98
C GLU A 60 -1.43 -2.03 12.42
N ARG A 61 -2.56 -2.59 11.96
CA ARG A 61 -2.98 -3.97 12.20
C ARG A 61 -3.19 -4.64 10.86
N THR A 62 -2.27 -5.52 10.47
CA THR A 62 -2.37 -6.32 9.25
C THR A 62 -2.68 -7.78 9.59
N HIS A 63 -3.45 -8.43 8.72
CA HIS A 63 -3.65 -9.89 8.76
C HIS A 63 -2.56 -10.65 7.97
N TYR A 64 -1.74 -9.94 7.20
CA TYR A 64 -0.70 -10.50 6.35
C TYR A 64 0.70 -10.28 6.95
N GLY A 65 1.64 -11.13 6.54
CA GLY A 65 3.03 -11.05 6.97
C GLY A 65 3.75 -9.78 6.50
N ASP A 66 5.04 -9.70 6.87
CA ASP A 66 5.89 -8.59 6.46
C ASP A 66 6.18 -8.53 4.96
N ASP A 67 5.78 -9.54 4.19
CA ASP A 67 5.98 -9.67 2.75
C ASP A 67 4.79 -9.19 1.90
N VAL A 68 3.76 -8.55 2.48
CA VAL A 68 2.62 -8.00 1.71
C VAL A 68 2.46 -6.50 1.92
N VAL A 69 2.20 -5.77 0.83
CA VAL A 69 1.77 -4.35 0.88
C VAL A 69 0.41 -4.19 0.20
N GLU A 70 -0.34 -3.19 0.64
CA GLU A 70 -1.64 -2.85 0.07
C GLU A 70 -1.53 -1.56 -0.73
N VAL A 71 -2.14 -1.53 -1.91
CA VAL A 71 -2.18 -0.35 -2.80
C VAL A 71 -3.61 0.14 -2.97
N LEU A 72 -3.82 1.43 -2.74
CA LEU A 72 -5.06 2.16 -3.02
C LEU A 72 -4.93 2.95 -4.31
N ALA A 73 -6.00 3.02 -5.10
CA ALA A 73 -6.07 3.82 -6.31
C ALA A 73 -7.49 4.34 -6.60
N PRO A 74 -7.63 5.44 -7.35
CA PRO A 74 -8.94 5.90 -7.82
C PRO A 74 -9.60 4.86 -8.75
N VAL A 75 -8.80 4.09 -9.50
CA VAL A 75 -9.24 3.05 -10.44
C VAL A 75 -9.02 1.64 -9.90
N LYS A 76 -9.71 0.65 -10.48
CA LYS A 76 -9.45 -0.78 -10.22
C LYS A 76 -8.23 -1.22 -11.04
N ILE A 77 -7.05 -1.21 -10.42
CA ILE A 77 -5.77 -1.46 -11.10
C ILE A 77 -5.76 -2.79 -11.86
N ARG A 78 -6.36 -3.85 -11.30
CA ARG A 78 -6.46 -5.16 -11.98
C ARG A 78 -7.13 -5.05 -13.34
N ASP A 79 -8.20 -4.28 -13.46
CA ASP A 79 -8.94 -4.15 -14.72
C ASP A 79 -8.19 -3.21 -15.68
N ALA A 80 -7.61 -2.12 -15.15
CA ALA A 80 -6.85 -1.15 -15.93
C ALA A 80 -5.60 -1.76 -16.59
N LEU A 81 -4.86 -2.60 -15.84
CA LEU A 81 -3.63 -3.24 -16.29
C LEU A 81 -3.81 -4.72 -16.68
N LYS A 82 -5.06 -5.22 -16.68
CA LYS A 82 -5.42 -6.62 -16.98
C LYS A 82 -4.64 -7.65 -16.15
N LEU A 83 -4.43 -7.37 -14.87
CA LEU A 83 -3.68 -8.22 -13.95
C LEU A 83 -4.50 -9.43 -13.49
N VAL A 84 -3.81 -10.56 -13.37
CA VAL A 84 -4.30 -11.77 -12.71
C VAL A 84 -3.45 -12.07 -11.48
N ASP A 85 -3.86 -13.03 -10.65
CA ASP A 85 -3.02 -13.45 -9.54
C ASP A 85 -1.69 -14.01 -10.05
N GLY A 86 -0.59 -13.56 -9.43
CA GLY A 86 0.77 -13.88 -9.86
C GLY A 86 1.35 -12.94 -10.92
N SER A 87 0.57 -11.99 -11.47
CA SER A 87 1.13 -10.92 -12.29
C SER A 87 2.13 -10.08 -11.49
N GLU A 88 3.28 -9.80 -12.08
CA GLU A 88 4.28 -8.92 -11.49
C GLU A 88 4.01 -7.47 -11.89
N VAL A 89 4.20 -6.56 -10.93
CA VAL A 89 4.11 -5.11 -11.13
C VAL A 89 5.24 -4.44 -10.40
N GLU A 90 5.72 -3.33 -10.95
CA GLU A 90 6.65 -2.43 -10.27
C GLU A 90 5.86 -1.30 -9.60
N VAL A 91 6.23 -0.96 -8.37
CA VAL A 91 5.60 0.11 -7.60
C VAL A 91 6.67 1.13 -7.25
N GLU A 92 6.58 2.30 -7.86
CA GLU A 92 7.41 3.44 -7.46
C GLU A 92 6.77 4.09 -6.23
N VAL A 93 7.53 4.19 -5.13
CA VAL A 93 7.05 4.83 -3.90
C VAL A 93 7.85 6.10 -3.65
N TYR A 94 7.16 7.22 -3.50
CA TYR A 94 7.79 8.52 -3.29
C TYR A 94 7.96 8.78 -1.79
N VAL A 95 9.21 8.91 -1.36
CA VAL A 95 9.62 9.25 0.01
C VAL A 95 10.35 10.60 0.01
N GLY A 96 9.93 11.52 0.87
CA GLY A 96 10.55 12.85 0.98
C GLY A 96 9.79 13.98 0.26
N ASN A 97 9.91 15.17 0.84
CA ASN A 97 9.29 16.48 0.55
C ASN A 97 7.79 16.48 0.20
N GLN A 98 7.00 16.64 1.26
CA GLN A 98 5.61 17.13 1.20
C GLN A 98 5.52 18.51 0.56
#